data_AF-A0A4R1MJ23-F1
#
_entry.id   AF-A0A4R1MJ23-F1
#
_cell.length_a   1.000
_cell.length_b   1.000
_cell.length_c   1.000
_cell.angle_alpha   90.00
_cell.angle_beta   90.00
_cell.angle_gamma   90.00
#
_symmetry.space_group_name_H-M   'P 1'
#
loop_
_entity.id
_entity.type
_entity.pdbx_description
1 polymer ?
#
loop_
_entity_poly.entity_id
_entity_poly.type
_entity_poly.pdbx_seq_one_letter_code
_entity_poly.pdbx_strand_id
1 'polypeptide(L)'
;MKKISLFLILMLTVTLLTACNTTQRNEEPPTNGNGNTIDNGNDNQDNNDENNENDNDINNEQERVELTLYYVNDAYVESGDEALDILIPVKREVERNNQTLEKIVLEQVQNDPQEDGLSTAINELEIINIEIVDGTLNIDISGENLGGGSLQERLVINQIVYNFTELETIDSVQFLIDGIISESLMGHISIDKPITREDTL
;
A
#
# COMPACT_ATOMS: atom_id res chain seq x y z
N MET A 1 5.74 67.23 8.54
CA MET A 1 5.03 66.06 7.99
C MET A 1 3.87 65.78 8.97
N LYS A 2 2.69 66.41 8.87
CA LYS A 2 1.49 66.08 8.04
C LYS A 2 1.19 64.57 8.09
N LYS A 3 0.08 64.01 8.60
CA LYS A 3 -1.14 64.48 9.28
C LYS A 3 -1.72 63.32 10.13
N ILE A 4 -2.58 63.71 11.07
CA ILE A 4 -3.43 62.94 11.99
C ILE A 4 -4.62 62.25 11.29
N SER A 5 -5.06 61.13 11.89
CA SER A 5 -6.41 60.52 11.91
C SER A 5 -6.91 59.71 10.71
N LEU A 6 -7.29 58.43 10.96
CA LEU A 6 -8.69 57.99 10.77
C LEU A 6 -8.95 56.67 11.53
N PHE A 7 -9.78 56.76 12.57
CA PHE A 7 -10.50 55.64 13.17
C PHE A 7 -11.73 55.36 12.28
N LEU A 8 -11.99 54.11 11.87
CA LEU A 8 -13.30 53.72 11.36
C LEU A 8 -13.61 52.27 11.77
N ILE A 9 -14.29 52.17 12.91
CA ILE A 9 -15.09 51.03 13.34
C ILE A 9 -16.37 51.04 12.51
N LEU A 10 -16.70 49.94 11.80
CA LEU A 10 -18.07 49.53 11.49
C LEU A 10 -18.04 48.04 11.06
N MET A 11 -18.42 47.13 11.97
CA MET A 11 -19.68 46.37 11.94
C MET A 11 -19.78 45.42 10.72
N LEU A 12 -19.59 44.11 10.94
CA LEU A 12 -20.67 43.17 11.21
C LEU A 12 -21.58 42.95 9.98
N THR A 13 -21.40 41.82 9.29
CA THR A 13 -22.54 41.00 8.87
C THR A 13 -22.14 39.52 8.82
N VAL A 14 -22.63 38.81 9.82
CA VAL A 14 -23.03 37.41 9.70
C VAL A 14 -24.01 37.30 8.53
N THR A 15 -23.78 36.36 7.61
CA THR A 15 -24.88 35.77 6.85
C THR A 15 -24.87 34.26 7.05
N LEU A 16 -25.88 33.84 7.81
CA LEU A 16 -26.33 32.50 8.03
C LEU A 16 -27.04 31.96 6.77
N LEU A 17 -26.86 30.67 6.54
CA LEU A 17 -27.83 29.67 6.06
C LEU A 17 -28.41 29.84 4.64
N THR A 18 -28.15 28.83 3.81
CA THR A 18 -29.23 28.24 2.99
C THR A 18 -29.28 26.74 3.25
N ALA A 19 -30.35 26.36 3.94
CA ALA A 19 -30.89 25.03 4.02
C ALA A 19 -31.89 24.82 2.86
N CYS A 20 -31.79 23.70 2.16
CA CYS A 20 -32.89 23.08 1.42
C CYS A 20 -32.83 21.60 1.81
N ASN A 21 -33.57 21.16 2.83
CA ASN A 21 -34.98 20.75 2.86
C ASN A 21 -35.28 19.38 2.19
N THR A 22 -35.62 18.45 3.09
CA THR A 22 -36.43 17.22 3.01
C THR A 22 -37.30 16.98 1.77
N THR A 23 -37.36 15.69 1.37
CA THR A 23 -38.48 14.91 0.79
C THR A 23 -37.86 13.87 -0.17
N GLN A 24 -38.03 12.55 -0.11
CA GLN A 24 -39.04 11.68 0.49
C GLN A 24 -38.43 10.27 0.66
N ARG A 25 -38.89 9.54 1.68
CA ARG A 25 -38.76 8.09 1.83
C ARG A 25 -39.80 7.40 0.92
N ASN A 26 -39.50 6.17 0.51
CA ASN A 26 -40.38 5.03 0.17
C ASN A 26 -40.01 4.45 -1.21
N GLU A 27 -39.40 3.28 -1.27
CA GLU A 27 -39.93 1.91 -1.09
C GLU A 27 -39.97 1.23 -2.45
N GLU A 28 -39.31 0.07 -2.52
CA GLU A 28 -39.35 -0.87 -3.63
C GLU A 28 -40.79 -1.37 -3.87
N PRO A 29 -41.20 -1.65 -5.12
CA PRO A 29 -42.44 -2.34 -5.38
C PRO A 29 -42.31 -3.86 -5.11
N PRO A 30 -43.40 -4.51 -4.66
CA PRO A 30 -43.37 -5.85 -4.10
C PRO A 30 -43.44 -6.98 -5.13
N THR A 31 -42.87 -8.11 -4.73
CA THR A 31 -43.22 -9.47 -5.15
C THR A 31 -44.66 -9.82 -4.75
N ASN A 32 -45.44 -10.47 -5.64
CA ASN A 32 -46.32 -11.62 -5.37
C ASN A 32 -47.26 -11.87 -6.57
N GLY A 33 -47.52 -13.13 -6.92
CA GLY A 33 -48.71 -13.46 -7.71
C GLY A 33 -48.68 -14.80 -8.44
N ASN A 34 -48.74 -15.90 -7.68
CA ASN A 34 -49.06 -17.24 -8.16
C ASN A 34 -50.28 -17.30 -9.10
N GLY A 35 -50.19 -18.13 -10.14
CA GLY A 35 -51.31 -18.55 -10.98
C GLY A 35 -51.01 -19.88 -11.66
N ASN A 36 -51.13 -20.97 -10.90
CA ASN A 36 -51.05 -22.35 -11.35
C ASN A 36 -52.31 -22.71 -12.18
N THR A 37 -52.14 -23.10 -13.43
CA THR A 37 -53.11 -23.94 -14.16
C THR A 37 -52.35 -25.02 -14.90
N ILE A 38 -52.59 -26.25 -14.45
CA ILE A 38 -52.20 -27.50 -15.09
C ILE A 38 -53.17 -27.74 -16.26
N ASP A 39 -52.64 -27.97 -17.46
CA ASP A 39 -53.31 -28.80 -18.46
C ASP A 39 -52.29 -29.77 -19.06
N ASN A 40 -52.65 -31.05 -19.02
CA ASN A 40 -51.84 -32.20 -19.41
C ASN A 40 -52.28 -32.63 -20.81
N GLY A 41 -51.35 -32.60 -21.77
CA GLY A 41 -51.53 -33.17 -23.10
C GLY A 41 -50.23 -33.80 -23.59
N ASN A 42 -50.14 -35.12 -23.39
CA ASN A 42 -49.08 -36.03 -23.82
C ASN A 42 -49.01 -36.12 -25.36
N ASP A 43 -47.81 -36.12 -25.94
CA ASP A 43 -47.38 -37.12 -26.93
C ASP A 43 -45.90 -36.98 -27.35
N ASN A 44 -45.19 -38.09 -27.11
CA ASN A 44 -43.87 -38.59 -27.50
C ASN A 44 -43.03 -37.96 -28.64
N GLN A 45 -41.74 -37.79 -28.28
CA GLN A 45 -40.55 -38.38 -28.94
C GLN A 45 -39.93 -37.66 -30.15
N ASP A 46 -38.76 -37.03 -29.92
CA ASP A 46 -37.53 -37.46 -30.59
C ASP A 46 -36.27 -37.00 -29.83
N ASN A 47 -35.25 -37.85 -29.83
CA ASN A 47 -33.96 -37.65 -29.17
C ASN A 47 -33.07 -36.70 -29.98
N ASN A 48 -32.35 -35.81 -29.29
CA ASN A 48 -30.96 -35.52 -29.63
C ASN A 48 -30.26 -34.88 -28.43
N ASP A 49 -29.35 -35.67 -27.85
CA ASP A 49 -28.27 -35.24 -26.98
C ASP A 49 -27.39 -34.22 -27.70
N GLU A 50 -27.36 -32.99 -27.20
CA GLU A 50 -26.17 -32.15 -27.28
C GLU A 50 -25.95 -31.53 -25.91
N ASN A 51 -25.23 -32.28 -25.06
CA ASN A 51 -24.54 -31.74 -23.89
C ASN A 51 -23.55 -30.68 -24.36
N ASN A 52 -23.95 -29.42 -24.30
CA ASN A 52 -23.02 -28.30 -24.29
C ASN A 52 -22.77 -27.91 -22.82
N GLU A 53 -22.13 -28.82 -22.09
CA GLU A 53 -21.35 -28.43 -20.91
C GLU A 53 -20.13 -27.68 -21.45
N ASN A 54 -20.30 -26.37 -21.58
CA ASN A 54 -19.17 -25.46 -21.74
C ASN A 54 -18.43 -25.44 -20.39
N ASP A 55 -17.62 -26.47 -20.18
CA ASP A 55 -16.57 -26.49 -19.19
C ASP A 55 -15.57 -25.42 -19.60
N ASN A 56 -15.86 -24.18 -19.20
CA ASN A 56 -14.86 -23.13 -19.13
C ASN A 56 -13.90 -23.56 -18.03
N ASP A 57 -12.95 -24.42 -18.41
CA ASP A 57 -11.73 -24.67 -17.69
C ASP A 57 -10.96 -23.34 -17.65
N ILE A 58 -11.31 -22.51 -16.68
CA ILE A 58 -10.56 -21.31 -16.34
C ILE A 58 -9.26 -21.84 -15.78
N ASN A 59 -8.29 -22.08 -16.66
CA ASN A 59 -6.88 -22.17 -16.31
C ASN A 59 -6.47 -20.85 -15.68
N ASN A 60 -6.73 -20.72 -14.38
CA ASN A 60 -6.15 -19.71 -13.52
C ASN A 60 -4.70 -20.11 -13.27
N GLU A 61 -3.87 -20.06 -14.32
CA GLU A 61 -2.42 -20.11 -14.17
C GLU A 61 -2.03 -18.82 -13.45
N GLN A 62 -1.96 -18.89 -12.12
CA GLN A 62 -1.49 -17.78 -11.30
C GLN A 62 -0.05 -17.48 -11.71
N GLU A 63 0.16 -16.31 -12.31
CA GLU A 63 1.49 -15.82 -12.67
C GLU A 63 2.36 -15.77 -11.41
N ARG A 64 3.44 -16.55 -11.39
CA ARG A 64 4.44 -16.53 -10.33
C ARG A 64 5.61 -15.65 -10.73
N VAL A 65 6.15 -14.90 -9.79
CA VAL A 65 7.34 -14.07 -9.96
C VAL A 65 8.38 -14.44 -8.91
N GLU A 66 9.66 -14.51 -9.30
CA GLU A 66 10.78 -14.62 -8.37
C GLU A 66 11.20 -13.21 -7.94
N LEU A 67 11.26 -12.98 -6.62
CA LEU A 67 11.72 -11.74 -6.01
C LEU A 67 13.00 -12.00 -5.22
N THR A 68 13.90 -11.02 -5.18
CA THR A 68 14.99 -10.95 -4.18
C THR A 68 14.56 -9.97 -3.10
N LEU A 69 14.44 -10.45 -1.87
CA LEU A 69 14.01 -9.68 -0.71
C LEU A 69 15.15 -9.54 0.29
N TYR A 70 15.36 -8.35 0.84
CA TYR A 70 16.43 -8.06 1.77
C TYR A 70 15.89 -7.97 3.20
N TYR A 71 16.48 -8.75 4.10
CA TYR A 71 16.13 -8.80 5.51
C TYR A 71 17.32 -8.46 6.39
N VAL A 72 17.07 -7.93 7.58
CA VAL A 72 18.10 -7.57 8.54
C VAL A 72 18.80 -8.82 9.06
N ASN A 73 20.12 -8.77 9.12
CA ASN A 73 20.94 -9.82 9.70
C ASN A 73 20.99 -9.68 11.24
N ASP A 74 20.36 -10.59 11.99
CA ASP A 74 20.32 -10.50 13.45
C ASP A 74 21.73 -10.58 14.05
N ALA A 75 22.63 -11.37 13.45
CA ALA A 75 24.00 -11.47 13.92
C ALA A 75 24.74 -10.12 13.83
N TYR A 76 24.45 -9.31 12.80
CA TYR A 76 24.98 -7.95 12.71
C TYR A 76 24.42 -7.07 13.83
N VAL A 77 23.12 -7.11 14.07
CA VAL A 77 22.45 -6.31 15.10
C VAL A 77 22.96 -6.65 16.50
N GLU A 78 23.15 -7.93 16.80
CA GLU A 78 23.61 -8.40 18.11
C GLU A 78 25.09 -8.10 18.38
N SER A 79 25.94 -8.25 17.36
CA SER A 79 27.40 -8.16 17.54
C SER A 79 27.97 -6.77 17.22
N GLY A 80 27.34 -6.03 16.31
CA GLY A 80 27.91 -4.82 15.71
C GLY A 80 29.16 -5.09 14.86
N ASP A 81 29.40 -6.34 14.45
CA ASP A 81 30.56 -6.70 13.63
C ASP A 81 30.41 -6.16 12.20
N GLU A 82 31.23 -5.17 11.85
CA GLU A 82 31.24 -4.53 10.53
C GLU A 82 31.72 -5.48 9.41
N ALA A 83 32.25 -6.67 9.75
CA ALA A 83 32.55 -7.70 8.76
C ALA A 83 31.30 -8.49 8.31
N LEU A 84 30.18 -8.35 9.01
CA LEU A 84 28.91 -8.98 8.65
C LEU A 84 28.08 -8.05 7.75
N ASP A 85 27.41 -8.62 6.77
CA ASP A 85 26.45 -7.90 5.96
C ASP A 85 25.27 -7.44 6.83
N ILE A 86 24.85 -6.19 6.66
CA ILE A 86 23.71 -5.59 7.38
C ILE A 86 22.39 -6.24 6.92
N LEU A 87 22.28 -6.50 5.61
CA LEU A 87 21.10 -7.09 4.97
C LEU A 87 21.47 -8.36 4.22
N ILE A 88 20.63 -9.39 4.34
CA ILE A 88 20.78 -10.67 3.65
C ILE A 88 19.70 -10.79 2.56
N PRO A 89 20.08 -11.06 1.29
CA PRO A 89 19.12 -11.31 0.22
C PRO A 89 18.53 -12.72 0.31
N VAL A 90 17.22 -12.82 0.13
CA VAL A 90 16.42 -14.05 0.14
C VAL A 90 15.60 -14.11 -1.13
N LYS A 91 15.73 -15.19 -1.90
CA LYS A 91 14.91 -15.43 -3.08
C LYS A 91 13.56 -16.02 -2.69
N ARG A 92 12.47 -15.48 -3.24
CA ARG A 92 11.12 -15.97 -2.99
C ARG A 92 10.29 -15.99 -4.26
N GLU A 93 9.64 -17.12 -4.53
CA GLU A 93 8.59 -17.21 -5.53
C GLU A 93 7.26 -16.83 -4.91
N VAL A 94 6.57 -15.86 -5.50
CA VAL A 94 5.26 -15.37 -5.04
C VAL A 94 4.27 -15.32 -6.17
N GLU A 95 3.00 -15.52 -5.85
CA GLU A 95 1.90 -15.36 -6.80
C GLU A 95 1.58 -13.88 -6.98
N ARG A 96 1.51 -13.42 -8.23
CA ARG A 96 1.32 -12.01 -8.55
C ARG A 96 -0.10 -11.52 -8.31
N ASN A 97 -1.11 -12.37 -8.54
CA ASN A 97 -2.53 -12.09 -8.26
C ASN A 97 -3.03 -10.70 -8.73
N ASN A 98 -2.59 -10.24 -9.91
CA ASN A 98 -2.88 -8.92 -10.48
C ASN A 98 -2.40 -7.71 -9.63
N GLN A 99 -1.53 -7.92 -8.65
CA GLN A 99 -0.87 -6.86 -7.88
C GLN A 99 0.36 -6.33 -8.64
N THR A 100 0.74 -5.11 -8.31
CA THR A 100 1.99 -4.51 -8.76
C THR A 100 3.16 -5.04 -7.95
N LEU A 101 4.37 -5.06 -8.52
CA LEU A 101 5.53 -5.69 -7.87
C LEU A 101 5.91 -4.97 -6.57
N GLU A 102 5.83 -3.64 -6.53
CA GLU A 102 6.12 -2.84 -5.35
C GLU A 102 5.14 -3.13 -4.20
N LYS A 103 3.87 -3.41 -4.50
CA LYS A 103 2.90 -3.81 -3.47
C LYS A 103 3.21 -5.19 -2.92
N ILE A 104 3.56 -6.15 -3.79
CA ILE A 104 3.93 -7.50 -3.37
C ILE A 104 5.20 -7.43 -2.52
N VAL A 105 6.23 -6.71 -2.96
CA VAL A 105 7.46 -6.51 -2.18
C VAL A 105 7.13 -5.96 -0.80
N LEU A 106 6.38 -4.86 -0.71
CA LEU A 106 5.98 -4.25 0.55
C LEU A 106 5.31 -5.26 1.49
N GLU A 107 4.30 -5.98 0.99
CA GLU A 107 3.57 -7.01 1.75
C GLU A 107 4.52 -8.12 2.24
N GLN A 108 5.49 -8.54 1.42
CA GLN A 108 6.45 -9.58 1.82
C GLN A 108 7.43 -9.10 2.91
N VAL A 109 7.90 -7.84 2.83
CA VAL A 109 8.95 -7.34 3.72
C VAL A 109 8.42 -6.76 5.03
N GLN A 110 7.13 -6.42 5.11
CA GLN A 110 6.47 -6.11 6.37
C GLN A 110 6.13 -7.34 7.22
N ASN A 111 6.12 -8.53 6.62
CA ASN A 111 5.98 -9.79 7.35
C ASN A 111 7.34 -10.26 7.88
N ASP A 112 7.32 -10.95 9.01
CA ASP A 112 8.53 -11.58 9.55
C ASP A 112 9.10 -12.60 8.55
N PRO A 113 10.43 -12.63 8.35
CA PRO A 113 11.06 -13.62 7.49
C PRO A 113 10.85 -15.04 8.03
N GLN A 114 10.92 -16.02 7.13
CA GLN A 114 10.76 -17.44 7.49
C GLN A 114 12.09 -18.07 7.89
N GLU A 115 13.18 -17.39 7.56
CA GLU A 115 14.56 -17.82 7.74
C GLU A 115 15.06 -17.44 9.14
N ASP A 116 15.64 -18.41 9.85
CA ASP A 116 16.20 -18.18 11.19
C ASP A 116 17.35 -17.15 11.15
N GLY A 117 17.41 -16.29 12.17
CA GLY A 117 18.46 -15.28 12.32
C GLY A 117 18.33 -14.09 11.38
N LEU A 118 17.19 -13.96 10.70
CA LEU A 118 16.81 -12.76 9.97
C LEU A 118 15.62 -12.09 10.67
N SER A 119 15.55 -10.77 10.53
CA SER A 119 14.42 -9.97 10.99
C SER A 119 14.04 -8.90 9.96
N THR A 120 12.93 -8.22 10.21
CA THR A 120 12.53 -7.05 9.44
C THR A 120 12.47 -5.84 10.36
N ALA A 121 13.01 -4.71 9.91
CA ALA A 121 12.98 -3.45 10.64
C ALA A 121 11.71 -2.63 10.39
N ILE A 122 10.84 -3.10 9.48
CA ILE A 122 9.71 -2.31 8.95
C ILE A 122 8.34 -2.94 9.19
N ASN A 123 8.27 -4.04 9.96
CA ASN A 123 6.99 -4.68 10.35
C ASN A 123 6.12 -3.76 11.22
N GLU A 124 6.72 -2.94 12.08
CA GLU A 124 6.00 -2.04 12.97
C GLU A 124 5.60 -0.71 12.32
N LEU A 125 6.06 -0.43 11.08
CA LEU A 125 5.74 0.80 10.39
C LEU A 125 4.34 0.74 9.76
N GLU A 126 3.55 1.79 9.99
CA GLU A 126 2.31 2.01 9.24
C GLU A 126 2.63 2.74 7.94
N ILE A 127 2.58 2.01 6.83
CA ILE A 127 2.74 2.57 5.48
C ILE A 127 1.38 3.03 4.97
N ILE A 128 1.22 4.34 4.81
CA ILE A 128 -0.03 4.96 4.35
C ILE A 128 -0.21 4.71 2.85
N ASN A 129 0.85 4.93 2.07
CA ASN A 129 0.82 4.80 0.62
C ASN A 129 2.21 4.57 0.02
N ILE A 130 2.23 3.96 -1.16
CA ILE A 130 3.41 3.93 -2.05
C ILE A 130 3.02 4.36 -3.46
N GLU A 131 3.86 5.18 -4.10
CA GLU A 131 3.65 5.65 -5.47
C GLU A 131 4.98 5.81 -6.21
N ILE A 132 5.07 5.30 -7.43
CA ILE A 132 6.25 5.47 -8.28
C ILE A 132 6.06 6.67 -9.20
N VAL A 133 6.96 7.65 -9.13
CA VAL A 133 6.99 8.82 -10.00
C VAL A 133 8.39 8.96 -10.57
N ASP A 134 8.52 8.91 -11.90
CA ASP A 134 9.79 9.09 -12.62
C ASP A 134 10.96 8.26 -12.07
N GLY A 135 10.72 6.96 -11.78
CA GLY A 135 11.73 6.05 -11.24
C GLY A 135 12.00 6.19 -9.74
N THR A 136 11.30 7.10 -9.04
CA THR A 136 11.40 7.26 -7.59
C THR A 136 10.17 6.67 -6.91
N LEU A 137 10.37 5.75 -5.97
CA LEU A 137 9.29 5.30 -5.09
C LEU A 137 9.11 6.30 -3.95
N ASN A 138 7.94 6.94 -3.91
CA ASN A 138 7.50 7.74 -2.78
C ASN A 138 6.81 6.80 -1.79
N ILE A 139 7.37 6.67 -0.59
CA ILE A 139 6.80 5.88 0.50
C ILE A 139 6.35 6.80 1.63
N ASP A 140 5.04 6.82 1.86
CA ASP A 140 4.40 7.64 2.90
C ASP A 140 4.18 6.81 4.15
N ILE A 141 4.78 7.26 5.25
CA ILE A 141 4.80 6.57 6.53
C ILE A 141 4.04 7.42 7.54
N SER A 142 3.16 6.78 8.32
CA SER A 142 2.48 7.44 9.42
C SER A 142 3.49 8.02 10.40
N GLY A 143 3.29 9.27 10.81
CA GLY A 143 4.08 9.89 11.88
C GLY A 143 3.82 9.26 13.26
N GLU A 144 2.78 8.46 13.40
CA GLU A 144 2.44 7.80 14.65
C GLU A 144 3.49 6.73 14.99
N ASN A 145 4.06 6.82 16.19
CA ASN A 145 5.07 5.88 16.71
C ASN A 145 6.38 5.81 15.91
N LEU A 146 6.68 6.80 15.06
CA LEU A 146 8.03 6.96 14.50
C LEU A 146 9.00 7.40 15.59
N GLY A 147 9.73 6.42 16.12
CA GLY A 147 10.75 6.61 17.13
C GLY A 147 11.71 5.43 17.16
N GLY A 148 12.95 5.69 17.55
CA GLY A 148 13.99 4.67 17.56
C GLY A 148 15.35 5.30 17.78
N GLY A 149 16.38 4.45 17.84
CA GLY A 149 17.77 4.90 17.83
C GLY A 149 18.33 4.96 16.40
N SER A 150 19.53 5.52 16.27
CA SER A 150 20.23 5.64 14.98
C SER A 150 20.41 4.31 14.24
N LEU A 151 20.63 3.21 14.97
CA LEU A 151 20.71 1.88 14.36
C LEU A 151 19.38 1.48 13.73
N GLN A 152 18.27 1.65 14.45
CA GLN A 152 16.93 1.29 13.95
C GLN A 152 16.57 2.11 12.70
N GLU A 153 16.79 3.43 12.74
CA GLU A 153 16.51 4.29 11.59
C GLU A 153 17.32 3.88 10.36
N ARG A 154 18.61 3.57 10.57
CA ARG A 154 19.47 3.09 9.49
C ARG A 154 18.96 1.77 8.90
N LEU A 155 18.55 0.82 9.73
CA LEU A 155 18.03 -0.48 9.28
C LEU A 155 16.74 -0.31 8.47
N VAL A 156 15.82 0.54 8.93
CA VAL A 156 14.58 0.88 8.20
C VAL A 156 14.89 1.44 6.82
N ILE A 157 15.75 2.47 6.75
CA ILE A 157 16.08 3.14 5.49
C ILE A 157 16.78 2.16 4.54
N ASN A 158 17.81 1.47 5.03
CA ASN A 158 18.56 0.51 4.22
C ASN A 158 17.64 -0.61 3.70
N GLN A 159 16.80 -1.20 4.55
CA GLN A 159 15.94 -2.31 4.13
C GLN A 159 14.91 -1.86 3.09
N ILE A 160 14.28 -0.70 3.25
CA ILE A 160 13.33 -0.16 2.28
C ILE A 160 14.05 0.12 0.95
N VAL A 161 15.15 0.89 0.99
CA VAL A 161 15.89 1.26 -0.22
C VAL A 161 16.34 0.01 -0.97
N TYR A 162 16.96 -0.97 -0.30
CA TYR A 162 17.43 -2.20 -0.95
C TYR A 162 16.29 -2.99 -1.57
N ASN A 163 15.17 -3.21 -0.87
CA ASN A 163 14.07 -3.99 -1.42
C ASN A 163 13.44 -3.35 -2.64
N PHE A 164 13.20 -2.04 -2.62
CA PHE A 164 12.50 -1.39 -3.72
C PHE A 164 13.41 -1.10 -4.91
N THR A 165 14.68 -0.74 -4.69
CA THR A 165 15.66 -0.56 -5.79
C THR A 165 16.13 -1.87 -6.41
N GLU A 166 15.66 -3.02 -5.92
CA GLU A 166 15.83 -4.31 -6.60
C GLU A 166 14.89 -4.44 -7.80
N LEU A 167 13.79 -3.69 -7.80
CA LEU A 167 12.90 -3.60 -8.94
C LEU A 167 13.53 -2.67 -9.98
N GLU A 168 13.79 -3.18 -11.19
CA GLU A 168 14.48 -2.44 -12.27
C GLU A 168 13.82 -1.10 -12.65
N THR A 169 12.56 -0.90 -12.26
CA THR A 169 11.80 0.34 -12.51
C THR A 169 11.98 1.41 -11.44
N ILE A 170 12.71 1.13 -10.37
CA ILE A 170 12.88 2.02 -9.21
C ILE A 170 14.37 2.28 -8.99
N ASP A 171 14.79 3.51 -9.21
CA ASP A 171 16.17 3.97 -9.05
C ASP A 171 16.45 4.52 -7.63
N SER A 172 15.41 5.01 -6.93
CA SER A 172 15.54 5.64 -5.62
C SER A 172 14.25 5.62 -4.81
N VAL A 173 14.35 5.94 -3.52
CA VAL A 173 13.20 6.03 -2.60
C VAL A 173 13.15 7.42 -1.95
N GLN A 174 12.01 8.10 -2.07
CA GLN A 174 11.69 9.29 -1.30
C GLN A 174 10.79 8.90 -0.12
N PHE A 175 11.23 9.21 1.09
CA PHE A 175 10.44 9.01 2.30
C PHE A 175 9.57 10.23 2.59
N LEU A 176 8.33 10.00 3.02
CA LEU A 176 7.41 11.03 3.48
C LEU A 176 6.86 10.64 4.85
N ILE A 177 6.56 11.64 5.67
CA ILE A 177 5.84 11.47 6.93
C ILE A 177 4.53 12.23 6.82
N ASP A 178 3.42 11.52 6.93
CA ASP A 178 2.06 12.05 6.76
C ASP A 178 1.90 12.89 5.47
N GLY A 179 2.48 12.40 4.37
CA GLY A 179 2.46 13.01 3.05
C GLY A 179 3.43 14.19 2.85
N ILE A 180 4.33 14.45 3.81
CA ILE A 180 5.24 15.59 3.78
C ILE A 180 6.71 15.13 3.83
N ILE A 181 7.55 15.71 2.97
CA ILE A 181 9.00 15.53 3.04
C ILE A 181 9.50 16.09 4.38
N SER A 182 10.22 15.25 5.12
CA SER A 182 10.73 15.57 6.46
C SER A 182 12.25 15.52 6.49
N GLU A 183 12.85 15.99 7.59
CA GLU A 183 14.32 15.99 7.74
C GLU A 183 14.85 14.58 8.03
N SER A 184 14.15 13.78 8.84
CA SER A 184 14.54 12.42 9.25
C SER A 184 13.30 11.62 9.64
N LEU A 185 13.41 10.28 9.67
CA LEU A 185 12.34 9.42 10.20
C LEU A 185 12.33 9.41 11.73
N MET A 186 13.52 9.40 12.35
CA MET A 186 13.71 9.22 13.79
C MET A 186 14.79 10.14 14.39
N GLY A 187 15.36 11.06 13.62
CA GLY A 187 16.26 12.10 14.11
C GLY A 187 17.75 11.94 13.77
N HIS A 188 18.14 10.96 12.95
CA HIS A 188 19.56 10.64 12.71
C HIS A 188 20.00 10.66 11.25
N ILE A 189 19.14 10.34 10.28
CA ILE A 189 19.51 10.27 8.86
C ILE A 189 18.65 11.23 8.03
N SER A 190 19.28 11.97 7.10
CA SER A 190 18.56 12.91 6.22
C SER A 190 17.69 12.16 5.23
N ILE A 191 16.40 12.50 5.17
CA ILE A 191 15.44 11.98 4.17
C ILE A 191 14.78 13.10 3.34
N ASP A 192 15.34 14.31 3.40
CA ASP A 192 14.83 15.50 2.69
C ASP A 192 14.93 15.40 1.15
N LYS A 193 15.55 14.33 0.66
CA LYS A 193 15.75 14.01 -0.76
C LYS A 193 15.59 12.50 -1.00
N PRO A 194 15.37 12.08 -2.26
CA PRO A 194 15.37 10.67 -2.61
C PRO A 194 16.73 10.05 -2.31
N ILE A 195 16.70 8.83 -1.78
CA ILE A 195 17.87 8.04 -1.38
C ILE A 195 18.06 6.93 -2.40
N THR A 196 19.26 6.84 -2.97
CA THR A 196 19.65 5.77 -3.90
C THR A 196 20.27 4.60 -3.14
N ARG A 197 20.40 3.45 -3.79
CA ARG A 197 21.07 2.28 -3.20
C ARG A 197 22.52 2.60 -2.82
N GLU A 198 23.21 3.42 -3.59
CA GLU A 198 24.60 3.84 -3.36
C GLU A 198 24.77 4.77 -2.15
N ASP A 199 23.70 5.43 -1.71
CA ASP A 199 23.70 6.29 -0.51
C ASP A 199 23.53 5.48 0.79
N THR A 200 23.30 4.17 0.70
CA THR A 200 22.91 3.29 1.82
C THR A 200 23.95 2.23 2.16
N LEU A 201 23.69 1.56 3.29
CA LEU A 201 24.55 0.68 4.11
C LEU A 201 25.51 1.41 5.04
#